data_AF-A0A6M3XEY2-F1
#
_entry.id   AF-A0A6M3XEY2-F1
#
_cell.length_a   1.000
_cell.length_b   1.000
_cell.length_c   1.000
_cell.angle_alpha   90.00
_cell.angle_beta   90.00
_cell.angle_gamma   90.00
#
_symmetry.space_group_name_H-M   'P 1'
#
loop_
_entity.id
_entity.type
_entity.pdbx_description
1 polymer ?
#
loop_
_entity_poly.entity_id
_entity_poly.type
_entity_poly.pdbx_seq_one_letter_code
_entity_poly.pdbx_strand_id
1 'polypeptide(L)'
;MLMAEVIPFPLARRIDLVRRHADRVLELAPDAGERHLLRQVDVQRQALLRKGCDPDVVEAVCRDLEGAMRAEIWKIVLTGHGGVA
;
A
#
# COMPACT_ATOMS: atom_id res chain seq x y z
N MET A 1 12.78 32.11 2.11
CA MET A 1 11.44 31.51 2.07
C MET A 1 11.63 30.00 2.19
N LEU A 2 11.47 29.42 3.40
CA LEU A 2 11.64 27.99 3.61
C LEU A 2 10.36 27.29 3.12
N MET A 3 10.43 26.69 1.94
CA MET A 3 9.41 25.78 1.44
C MET A 3 9.37 24.57 2.37
N ALA A 4 8.25 24.33 3.03
CA ALA A 4 8.06 23.11 3.82
C ALA A 4 8.03 21.93 2.84
N GLU A 5 9.11 21.15 2.82
CA GLU A 5 9.18 19.90 2.07
C GLU A 5 8.20 18.93 2.72
N VAL A 6 7.06 18.70 2.06
CA VAL A 6 6.09 17.71 2.49
C VAL A 6 6.73 16.34 2.25
N ILE A 7 7.40 15.81 3.27
CA ILE A 7 7.87 14.42 3.24
C ILE A 7 6.63 13.55 3.39
N PRO A 8 6.21 12.81 2.34
CA PRO A 8 5.12 11.87 2.50
C PRO A 8 5.52 10.85 3.56
N PHE A 9 4.80 10.85 4.67
CA PHE A 9 5.03 9.91 5.75
C PHE A 9 5.00 8.49 5.17
N PRO A 10 6.02 7.63 5.39
CA PRO A 10 6.17 6.40 4.62
C PRO A 10 4.93 5.52 4.80
N LEU A 11 4.08 5.46 3.78
CA LEU A 11 2.83 4.69 3.83
C LEU A 11 3.12 3.20 4.04
N ALA A 12 4.23 2.72 3.51
CA ALA A 12 4.78 1.39 3.74
C ALA A 12 5.05 1.08 5.23
N ARG A 13 5.33 2.09 6.06
CA ARG A 13 5.55 1.92 7.51
C ARG A 13 4.26 1.93 8.32
N ARG A 14 3.11 2.20 7.70
CA ARG A 14 1.80 2.12 8.35
C ARG A 14 1.30 0.68 8.36
N ILE A 15 1.88 -0.12 9.26
CA ILE A 15 1.64 -1.57 9.38
C ILE A 15 0.14 -1.90 9.44
N ASP A 16 -0.66 -1.11 10.16
CA ASP A 16 -2.12 -1.33 10.26
C ASP A 16 -2.84 -1.17 8.92
N LEU A 17 -2.41 -0.22 8.09
CA LEU A 17 -2.99 0.00 6.76
C LEU A 17 -2.59 -1.14 5.82
N VAL A 18 -1.32 -1.53 5.86
CA VAL A 18 -0.78 -2.64 5.07
C VAL A 18 -1.50 -3.96 5.42
N ARG A 19 -1.71 -4.24 6.71
CA ARG A 19 -2.45 -5.42 7.19
C ARG A 19 -3.89 -5.45 6.73
N ARG A 20 -4.63 -4.35 6.90
CA ARG A 20 -6.03 -4.27 6.45
C ARG A 20 -6.17 -4.53 4.95
N HIS A 21 -5.24 -4.04 4.14
CA HIS A 21 -5.24 -4.34 2.71
C HIS A 21 -4.89 -5.80 2.43
N ALA A 22 -3.93 -6.37 3.14
CA ALA A 22 -3.56 -7.78 3.01
C ALA A 22 -4.73 -8.71 3.39
N ASP A 23 -5.39 -8.47 4.53
CA ASP A 23 -6.57 -9.23 4.97
C ASP A 23 -7.68 -9.18 3.93
N ARG A 24 -7.98 -7.98 3.42
CA ARG A 24 -9.02 -7.79 2.40
C ARG A 24 -8.69 -8.48 1.08
N VAL A 25 -7.42 -8.55 0.70
CA VAL A 25 -6.98 -9.27 -0.50
C VAL A 25 -7.15 -10.78 -0.33
N LEU A 26 -6.88 -11.32 0.86
CA LEU A 26 -7.01 -12.75 1.16
C LEU A 26 -8.48 -13.23 1.22
N GLU A 27 -9.42 -12.33 1.50
CA GLU A 27 -10.87 -12.61 1.41
C GLU A 27 -11.40 -12.68 -0.04
N LEU A 28 -10.62 -12.21 -1.02
CA LEU A 28 -11.02 -12.15 -2.42
C LEU A 28 -10.46 -13.34 -3.21
N ALA A 29 -11.12 -13.68 -4.32
CA ALA A 29 -10.52 -14.58 -5.30
C ALA A 29 -9.18 -14.00 -5.80
N PRO A 30 -8.17 -14.83 -6.12
CA PRO A 30 -6.81 -14.37 -6.42
C PRO A 30 -6.75 -13.19 -7.42
N ASP A 31 -7.44 -13.31 -8.55
CA ASP A 31 -7.48 -12.26 -9.57
C ASP A 31 -8.17 -10.97 -9.08
N ALA A 32 -9.19 -11.10 -8.23
CA ALA A 32 -9.88 -9.97 -7.64
C ALA A 32 -9.03 -9.28 -6.55
N GLY A 33 -8.27 -10.07 -5.79
CA GLY A 33 -7.30 -9.59 -4.81
C GLY A 33 -6.17 -8.77 -5.45
N GLU A 34 -5.57 -9.29 -6.52
CA GLU A 34 -4.52 -8.58 -7.27
C GLU A 34 -5.05 -7.26 -7.85
N ARG A 35 -6.24 -7.27 -8.47
CA ARG A 35 -6.88 -6.03 -8.95
C ARG A 35 -7.18 -5.05 -7.83
N HIS A 36 -7.57 -5.54 -6.65
CA HIS A 36 -7.82 -4.70 -5.49
C HIS A 36 -6.52 -4.01 -5.04
N LEU A 37 -5.43 -4.77 -4.91
CA LEU A 37 -4.11 -4.26 -4.54
C LEU A 37 -3.67 -3.14 -5.48
N LEU A 38 -3.70 -3.39 -6.80
CA LEU A 38 -3.27 -2.40 -7.79
C LEU A 38 -4.14 -1.13 -7.76
N ARG A 39 -5.45 -1.29 -7.56
CA ARG A 39 -6.36 -0.16 -7.42
C ARG A 39 -6.08 0.68 -6.17
N GLN A 40 -5.71 0.06 -5.04
CA GLN A 40 -5.36 0.81 -3.83
C GLN A 40 -4.09 1.65 -4.03
N VAL A 41 -3.07 1.08 -4.67
CA VAL A 41 -1.85 1.82 -5.04
C VAL A 41 -2.19 3.00 -5.94
N ASP A 42 -3.03 2.80 -6.96
CA ASP A 42 -3.40 3.89 -7.88
C ASP A 42 -4.22 5.00 -7.20
N VAL A 43 -5.12 4.66 -6.28
CA VAL A 43 -5.85 5.66 -5.48
C VAL A 43 -4.89 6.52 -4.65
N GLN A 44 -3.86 5.91 -4.05
CA GLN A 44 -2.83 6.66 -3.31
C GLN A 44 -1.98 7.52 -4.24
N ARG A 45 -1.56 6.99 -5.41
CA ARG A 45 -0.85 7.76 -6.45
C ARG A 45 -1.62 9.01 -6.82
N GLN A 46 -2.89 8.86 -7.20
CA GLN A 46 -3.74 9.97 -7.58
C GLN A 46 -3.93 10.98 -6.43
N ALA A 47 -4.08 10.49 -5.19
CA ALA A 47 -4.23 11.37 -4.03
C ALA A 47 -2.97 12.20 -3.76
N LEU A 48 -1.77 11.64 -3.94
CA LEU A 48 -0.51 12.37 -3.76
C LEU A 48 -0.26 13.36 -4.90
N LEU A 49 -0.52 12.97 -6.15
CA LEU A 49 -0.42 13.88 -7.30
C LEU A 49 -1.37 15.07 -7.16
N ARG A 50 -2.62 14.85 -6.72
CA ARG A 50 -3.57 15.95 -6.45
C ARG A 50 -3.11 16.89 -5.34
N LYS A 51 -2.26 16.42 -4.42
CA LYS A 51 -1.66 17.24 -3.34
C LYS A 51 -0.43 18.01 -3.81
N GLY A 52 -0.03 17.88 -5.08
CA GLY A 52 1.16 18.54 -5.63
C GLY A 52 2.47 17.91 -5.19
N CYS A 53 2.46 16.64 -4.75
CA CYS A 53 3.69 15.92 -4.47
C CYS A 53 4.48 15.70 -5.77
N ASP A 54 5.80 15.74 -5.67
CA ASP A 54 6.70 15.47 -6.79
C ASP A 54 6.44 14.08 -7.40
N PRO A 55 6.28 13.94 -8.73
CA PRO A 55 5.95 12.66 -9.37
C PRO A 55 6.94 11.53 -9.10
N ASP A 56 8.24 11.83 -9.02
CA ASP A 56 9.28 10.82 -8.76
C ASP A 56 9.18 10.32 -7.31
N VAL A 57 8.90 11.24 -6.38
CA VAL A 57 8.60 10.89 -4.99
C VAL A 57 7.32 10.06 -4.88
N VAL A 58 6.26 10.40 -5.63
CA VAL A 58 5.01 9.63 -5.64
C VAL A 58 5.26 8.20 -6.11
N GLU A 59 6.02 8.02 -7.18
CA GLU A 59 6.28 6.69 -7.73
C GLU A 59 7.13 5.84 -6.78
N ALA A 60 8.15 6.44 -6.14
CA ALA A 60 8.92 5.76 -5.10
C ALA A 60 8.05 5.29 -3.92
N VAL A 61 7.18 6.18 -3.41
CA VAL A 61 6.26 5.85 -2.31
C VAL A 61 5.26 4.76 -2.72
N CYS A 62 4.74 4.81 -3.95
CA CYS A 62 3.80 3.80 -4.45
C CYS A 62 4.44 2.42 -4.56
N ARG A 63 5.68 2.36 -5.06
CA ARG A 63 6.47 1.13 -5.13
C ARG A 63 6.72 0.54 -3.75
N ASP A 64 7.11 1.36 -2.78
CA ASP A 64 7.33 0.93 -1.41
C ASP A 64 6.04 0.40 -0.75
N LEU A 65 4.91 1.07 -0.99
CA LEU A 65 3.61 0.66 -0.50
C LEU A 65 3.17 -0.68 -1.10
N GLU A 66 3.30 -0.84 -2.41
CA GLU A 66 3.01 -2.11 -3.10
C GLU A 66 3.87 -3.24 -2.53
N GLY A 67 5.18 -3.02 -2.41
CA GLY A 67 6.13 -3.99 -1.86
C GLY A 67 5.76 -4.41 -0.44
N ALA A 68 5.41 -3.46 0.42
CA ALA A 68 4.99 -3.74 1.79
C ALA A 68 3.68 -4.56 1.85
N MET A 69 2.68 -4.23 1.03
CA MET A 69 1.43 -5.00 0.96
C MET A 69 1.68 -6.42 0.47
N ARG A 70 2.47 -6.61 -0.59
CA ARG A 70 2.83 -7.95 -1.08
C ARG A 70 3.60 -8.75 -0.04
N ALA A 71 4.53 -8.13 0.67
CA ALA A 71 5.30 -8.78 1.73
C ALA A 71 4.39 -9.26 2.88
N GLU A 72 3.42 -8.44 3.32
CA GLU A 72 2.50 -8.84 4.39
C GLU A 72 1.54 -9.95 3.91
N ILE A 73 1.04 -9.89 2.66
CA ILE A 73 0.25 -10.98 2.07
C ILE A 73 1.04 -12.29 2.10
N TRP A 74 2.28 -12.28 1.62
CA TRP A 74 3.14 -13.46 1.63
C TRP A 74 3.42 -13.96 3.04
N LYS A 75 3.64 -13.05 3.99
CA LYS A 75 3.82 -13.41 5.40
C LYS A 75 2.58 -14.13 5.94
N ILE A 76 1.38 -13.65 5.67
CA ILE A 76 0.14 -14.29 6.12
C ILE A 76 -0.01 -15.68 5.49
N VAL A 77 0.25 -15.81 4.18
CA VAL A 77 0.23 -17.09 3.46
C VAL A 77 1.24 -18.09 4.03
N LEU A 78 2.47 -17.65 4.30
CA LEU A 78 3.54 -18.52 4.81
C LEU A 78 3.39 -18.87 6.29
N THR A 79 2.82 -17.97 7.10
CA THR A 79 2.67 -18.17 8.56
C THR A 79 1.30 -18.74 8.93
N GLY A 80 0.40 -18.93 7.96
CA GLY A 80 -0.94 -19.48 8.18
C GLY A 80 -1.86 -18.55 8.97
N HIS A 81 -1.54 -17.26 9.13
CA HIS A 81 -2.38 -16.31 9.85
C HIS A 81 -3.64 -15.88 9.08
N GLY A 82 -3.99 -16.62 8.01
CA GLY A 82 -5.28 -16.51 7.33
C GLY A 82 -6.32 -17.35 8.08
N GLY A 83 -6.77 -16.86 9.23
CA GLY A 83 -7.83 -17.52 10.00
C GLY A 83 -8.05 -16.88 11.35
N VAL A 84 -9.08 -16.04 11.44
CA VAL A 84 -9.93 -15.80 12.62
C VAL A 84 -9.31 -16.01 14.01
N ALA A 85 -9.10 -14.91 14.72
CA ALA A 85 -9.36 -14.85 16.17
C ALA A 85 -10.84 -14.53 16.40
#